data_AF-A0AAN6WLQ6-F1
#
_entry.id   AF-A0AAN6WLQ6-F1
#
_cell.length_a   1.000
_cell.length_b   1.000
_cell.length_c   1.000
_cell.angle_alpha   90.00
_cell.angle_beta   90.00
_cell.angle_gamma   90.00
#
_symmetry.space_group_name_H-M   'P 1'
#
loop_
_entity.id
_entity.type
_entity.pdbx_description
1 polymer ?
#
loop_
_entity_poly.entity_id
_entity_poly.type
_entity_poly.pdbx_seq_one_letter_code
_entity_poly.pdbx_strand_id
1 'polypeptide(L)'
;MSPVMECISQWKWNWFGIERPVTDFGVFDKASRGVLGSVFLLKLVKWRHMAAIGAAISILGIVTTPVTQLLIQYPSRLVAVPSGPDTANATIPVVRHYRSHVGLAGPRSLDISSYVSAGLVHPSESLIKEVAPTCPSGTCKWAEFESLALCSKIANITDRIRVEQVPYSTSRDWTTWDDTLDTNPLRLNGTLAFNVSFPEQGGEYFVAPVSYTLYSSRLLRTIAFADDKALAAAWVGGYKVVWSNAGNVTYSGGNSTTSEPWKWQAYEMVYYACLNKYSVRVENGTAETVAVPSHDVVAPLGQRVVAINCTTPKLVSGGAQKTTCSQSARDPNQGVLTLRGSLPSNQGVNYTADIRSLTLLGQAITQDSSGIWAWDGGDFKILVGNIATPTLADAVYGYKSEMMGDGGNRQVGDFDPEIQRQRLQNIAINLAVSITNGYVLPRMFSGVWIAVIDSTSQYPNHRL
;
A
#
# COMPACT_ATOMS: atom_id res chain seq x y z
N MET A 1 32.35 -44.33 -34.79
CA MET A 1 32.98 -44.54 -36.10
C MET A 1 31.87 -44.36 -37.14
N SER A 2 31.92 -43.31 -37.95
CA SER A 2 30.84 -43.02 -38.91
C SER A 2 31.01 -43.89 -40.17
N PRO A 3 29.95 -44.48 -40.73
CA PRO A 3 30.04 -45.29 -41.96
C PRO A 3 30.68 -44.52 -43.13
N VAL A 4 30.57 -43.18 -43.12
CA VAL A 4 31.22 -42.28 -44.08
C VAL A 4 32.75 -42.43 -44.07
N MET A 5 33.35 -42.62 -42.89
CA MET A 5 34.81 -42.76 -42.75
C MET A 5 35.30 -44.10 -43.31
N GLU A 6 34.50 -45.15 -43.15
CA GLU A 6 34.79 -46.47 -43.73
C GLU A 6 34.69 -46.44 -45.26
N CYS A 7 33.70 -45.74 -45.81
CA CYS A 7 33.61 -45.52 -47.26
C CYS A 7 34.82 -44.76 -47.83
N ILE A 8 35.33 -43.74 -47.13
CA ILE A 8 36.57 -43.03 -47.52
C ILE A 8 37.77 -43.98 -47.49
N SER A 9 37.86 -44.84 -46.47
CA SER A 9 38.94 -45.83 -46.33
C SER A 9 38.92 -46.87 -47.47
N GLN A 10 37.73 -47.29 -47.90
CA GLN A 10 37.58 -48.19 -49.06
C GLN A 10 37.89 -47.49 -50.39
N TRP A 11 37.47 -46.22 -50.54
CA TRP A 11 37.70 -45.46 -51.76
C TRP A 11 39.19 -45.17 -52.04
N LYS A 12 40.03 -45.24 -51.00
CA LYS A 12 41.49 -45.22 -51.13
C LYS A 12 41.99 -46.28 -52.13
N TRP A 13 41.46 -47.50 -52.07
CA TRP A 13 41.88 -48.58 -52.98
C TRP A 13 41.45 -48.30 -54.43
N ASN A 14 40.28 -47.71 -54.62
CA ASN A 14 39.81 -47.28 -55.94
C ASN A 14 40.67 -46.14 -56.53
N TRP A 15 41.25 -45.27 -55.69
CA TRP A 15 42.15 -44.19 -56.13
C TRP A 15 43.44 -44.71 -56.77
N PHE A 16 43.95 -45.84 -56.27
CA PHE A 16 45.17 -46.50 -56.76
C PHE A 16 44.91 -47.54 -57.85
N GLY A 17 43.71 -47.58 -58.44
CA GLY A 17 43.45 -48.37 -59.66
C GLY A 17 44.21 -47.86 -60.90
N ILE A 18 44.85 -46.70 -60.80
CA ILE A 18 45.74 -46.08 -61.80
C ILE A 18 47.01 -45.63 -61.04
N GLU A 19 48.15 -45.53 -61.72
CA GLU A 19 49.40 -45.04 -61.13
C GLU A 19 49.25 -43.63 -60.55
N ARG A 20 49.52 -43.49 -59.24
CA ARG A 20 49.40 -42.25 -58.45
C ARG A 20 50.52 -42.17 -57.40
N PRO A 21 50.89 -40.97 -56.93
CA PRO A 21 51.93 -40.82 -55.92
C PRO A 21 51.49 -41.42 -54.58
N VAL A 22 52.41 -42.13 -53.92
CA VAL A 22 52.17 -42.80 -52.62
C VAL A 22 51.76 -41.83 -51.51
N THR A 23 52.15 -40.55 -51.64
CA THR A 23 51.75 -39.48 -50.70
C THR A 23 50.23 -39.34 -50.58
N ASP A 24 49.48 -39.65 -51.64
CA ASP A 24 48.01 -39.57 -51.65
C ASP A 24 47.39 -40.57 -50.68
N PHE A 25 48.06 -41.72 -50.45
CA PHE A 25 47.61 -42.74 -49.51
C PHE A 25 47.48 -42.18 -48.09
N GLY A 26 48.45 -41.34 -47.68
CA GLY A 26 48.44 -40.67 -46.39
C GLY A 26 47.34 -39.62 -46.27
N VAL A 27 46.91 -38.99 -47.38
CA VAL A 27 45.81 -38.02 -47.38
C VAL A 27 44.47 -38.72 -47.18
N PHE A 28 44.24 -39.86 -47.84
CA PHE A 28 43.04 -40.68 -47.63
C PHE A 28 42.94 -41.24 -46.21
N ASP A 29 44.05 -41.74 -45.65
CA ASP A 29 44.08 -42.23 -44.26
C ASP A 29 43.79 -41.11 -43.26
N LYS A 30 44.41 -39.93 -43.43
CA LYS A 30 44.12 -38.75 -42.60
C LYS A 30 42.66 -38.30 -42.71
N ALA A 31 42.06 -38.35 -43.90
CA ALA A 31 40.67 -37.97 -44.12
C ALA A 31 39.67 -38.89 -43.42
N SER A 32 39.95 -40.20 -43.41
CA SER A 32 39.12 -41.19 -42.71
C SER A 32 39.18 -41.05 -41.17
N ARG A 33 40.12 -40.25 -40.64
CA ARG A 33 40.34 -40.07 -39.19
C ARG A 33 40.02 -38.67 -38.68
N GLY A 34 39.72 -37.73 -39.57
CA GLY A 34 39.42 -36.37 -39.14
C GLY A 34 39.05 -35.41 -40.26
N VAL A 35 38.48 -34.30 -39.83
CA VAL A 35 37.97 -33.26 -40.73
C VAL A 35 39.10 -32.51 -41.41
N LEU A 36 40.20 -32.22 -40.71
CA LEU A 36 41.37 -31.60 -41.32
C LEU A 36 41.90 -32.44 -42.48
N GLY A 37 41.94 -33.77 -42.31
CA GLY A 37 42.26 -34.70 -43.39
C GLY A 37 41.23 -34.66 -44.52
N SER A 38 39.94 -34.54 -44.20
CA SER A 38 38.86 -34.41 -45.19
C SER A 38 38.98 -33.13 -46.03
N VAL A 39 39.42 -32.02 -45.44
CA VAL A 39 39.73 -30.77 -46.17
C VAL A 39 40.91 -30.95 -47.13
N PHE A 40 41.98 -31.63 -46.69
CA PHE A 40 43.10 -31.94 -47.57
C PHE A 40 42.71 -32.89 -48.71
N LEU A 41 41.84 -33.86 -48.43
CA LEU A 41 41.33 -34.79 -49.44
C LEU A 41 40.51 -34.07 -50.51
N LEU A 42 39.63 -33.14 -50.14
CA LEU A 42 38.87 -32.32 -51.09
C LEU A 42 39.77 -31.53 -52.05
N LYS A 43 40.89 -30.99 -51.55
CA LYS A 43 41.90 -30.30 -52.38
C LYS A 43 42.60 -31.26 -53.33
N LEU A 44 42.91 -32.48 -52.88
CA LEU A 44 43.58 -33.51 -53.69
C LEU A 44 42.69 -33.99 -54.84
N VAL A 45 41.43 -34.37 -54.54
CA VAL A 45 40.51 -34.95 -55.53
C VAL A 45 39.72 -33.91 -56.34
N LYS A 46 39.92 -32.61 -56.06
CA LYS A 46 39.30 -31.47 -56.75
C LYS A 46 37.78 -31.58 -56.92
N TRP A 47 37.07 -32.11 -55.92
CA TRP A 47 35.61 -32.33 -55.93
C TRP A 47 35.07 -33.29 -57.01
N ARG A 48 35.91 -34.01 -57.76
CA ARG A 48 35.48 -34.80 -58.93
C ARG A 48 35.18 -36.28 -58.64
N HIS A 49 35.44 -36.76 -57.44
CA HIS A 49 35.36 -38.18 -57.08
C HIS A 49 34.40 -38.42 -55.91
N MET A 50 33.84 -39.64 -55.78
CA MET A 50 32.90 -39.95 -54.69
C MET A 50 33.50 -39.78 -53.29
N ALA A 51 34.83 -39.93 -53.14
CA ALA A 51 35.53 -39.59 -51.91
C ALA A 51 35.34 -38.12 -51.47
N ALA A 52 35.09 -37.20 -52.41
CA ALA A 52 34.78 -35.81 -52.09
C ALA A 52 33.44 -35.68 -51.36
N ILE A 53 32.45 -36.50 -51.70
CA ILE A 53 31.13 -36.52 -51.05
C ILE A 53 31.30 -36.96 -49.59
N GLY A 54 32.05 -38.04 -49.36
CA GLY A 54 32.35 -38.50 -48.00
C GLY A 54 33.11 -37.45 -47.18
N ALA A 55 34.11 -36.81 -47.76
CA ALA A 55 34.86 -35.73 -47.11
C ALA A 55 33.98 -34.51 -46.78
N ALA A 56 33.08 -34.12 -47.68
CA ALA A 56 32.13 -33.02 -47.46
C ALA A 56 31.14 -33.33 -46.33
N ILE A 57 30.60 -34.55 -46.28
CA ILE A 57 29.70 -34.99 -45.20
C ILE A 57 30.44 -34.98 -43.86
N SER A 58 31.69 -35.44 -43.80
CA SER A 58 32.51 -35.40 -42.58
C SER A 58 32.75 -33.97 -42.09
N ILE A 59 32.88 -32.99 -42.99
CA ILE A 59 33.02 -31.57 -42.64
C ILE A 59 31.69 -30.98 -42.15
N LEU A 60 30.60 -31.23 -42.88
CA LEU A 60 29.26 -30.75 -42.51
C LEU A 60 28.79 -31.34 -41.17
N GLY A 61 29.17 -32.58 -40.88
CA GLY A 61 28.85 -33.27 -39.62
C GLY A 61 29.47 -32.64 -38.37
N ILE A 62 30.51 -31.80 -38.48
CA ILE A 62 30.98 -31.03 -37.30
C ILE A 62 29.94 -29.97 -36.91
N VAL A 63 29.32 -29.32 -37.89
CA VAL A 63 28.46 -28.16 -37.67
C VAL A 63 27.09 -28.59 -37.14
N THR A 64 26.64 -29.80 -37.44
CA THR A 64 25.34 -30.32 -36.98
C THR A 64 25.22 -30.37 -35.46
N THR A 65 26.28 -30.72 -34.74
CA THR A 65 26.26 -30.82 -33.26
C THR A 65 26.10 -29.44 -32.57
N PRO A 66 26.93 -28.42 -32.85
CA PRO A 66 26.74 -27.10 -32.24
C PRO A 66 25.45 -26.43 -32.72
N VAL A 67 25.02 -26.61 -33.98
CA VAL A 67 23.74 -26.04 -34.46
C VAL A 67 22.54 -26.66 -33.72
N THR A 68 22.53 -27.99 -33.53
CA THR A 68 21.46 -28.64 -32.77
C THR A 68 21.49 -28.24 -31.30
N GLN A 69 22.67 -28.07 -30.70
CA GLN A 69 22.80 -27.59 -29.31
C GLN A 69 22.37 -26.12 -29.14
N LEU A 70 22.66 -25.25 -30.11
CA LEU A 70 22.28 -23.84 -30.08
C LEU A 70 20.78 -23.60 -30.32
N LEU A 71 20.08 -24.55 -30.94
CA LEU A 71 18.66 -24.43 -31.24
C LEU A 71 17.75 -24.82 -30.06
N ILE A 72 18.29 -25.50 -29.04
CA ILE A 72 17.47 -25.95 -27.91
C ILE A 72 17.16 -24.77 -27.00
N GLN A 73 15.95 -24.26 -27.11
CA GLN A 73 15.38 -23.30 -26.18
C GLN A 73 14.53 -24.04 -25.14
N TYR A 74 14.78 -23.77 -23.85
CA TYR A 74 13.93 -24.22 -22.75
C TYR A 74 13.03 -23.07 -22.29
N PRO A 75 11.79 -22.95 -22.81
CA PRO A 75 10.89 -21.91 -22.34
C PRO A 75 10.43 -22.22 -20.91
N SER A 76 10.56 -21.25 -20.00
CA SER A 76 9.90 -21.32 -18.70
C SER A 76 8.39 -21.21 -18.90
N ARG A 77 7.63 -22.00 -18.13
CA ARG A 77 6.16 -22.00 -18.17
C ARG A 77 5.62 -21.99 -16.75
N LEU A 78 4.52 -21.27 -16.55
CA LEU A 78 3.75 -21.35 -15.32
C LEU A 78 3.05 -22.72 -15.27
N VAL A 79 3.25 -23.43 -14.16
CA VAL A 79 2.62 -24.73 -13.90
C VAL A 79 1.91 -24.63 -12.56
N ALA A 80 0.75 -25.28 -12.43
CA ALA A 80 0.07 -25.39 -11.15
C ALA A 80 0.98 -26.10 -10.14
N VAL A 81 1.11 -25.54 -8.93
CA VAL A 81 1.96 -26.12 -7.87
C VAL A 81 1.33 -27.46 -7.45
N PRO A 82 2.05 -28.60 -7.59
CA PRO A 82 1.55 -29.89 -7.12
C PRO A 82 1.38 -29.87 -5.60
N SER A 83 0.32 -30.49 -5.09
CA SER A 83 0.15 -30.69 -3.64
C SER A 83 1.07 -31.82 -3.18
N GLY A 84 2.07 -31.51 -2.35
CA GLY A 84 3.01 -32.49 -1.82
C GLY A 84 3.81 -31.95 -0.63
N PRO A 85 4.33 -32.83 0.25
CA PRO A 85 5.06 -32.44 1.45
C PRO A 85 6.40 -31.74 1.16
N ASP A 86 6.99 -31.98 -0.02
CA ASP A 86 8.30 -31.43 -0.42
C ASP A 86 8.20 -30.22 -1.37
N THR A 87 7.00 -29.80 -1.73
CA THR A 87 6.75 -28.63 -2.58
C THR A 87 6.65 -27.38 -1.72
N ALA A 88 7.53 -26.40 -1.96
CA ALA A 88 7.45 -25.11 -1.31
C ALA A 88 6.21 -24.34 -1.83
N ASN A 89 5.17 -24.25 -1.00
CA ASN A 89 3.90 -23.64 -1.38
C ASN A 89 4.05 -22.13 -1.60
N ALA A 90 3.47 -21.64 -2.70
CA ALA A 90 3.31 -20.21 -2.94
C ALA A 90 2.08 -19.71 -2.18
N THR A 91 2.28 -18.93 -1.12
CA THR A 91 1.20 -18.54 -0.20
C THR A 91 0.92 -17.05 -0.26
N ILE A 92 -0.37 -16.73 -0.22
CA ILE A 92 -0.85 -15.36 -0.05
C ILE A 92 -1.85 -15.32 1.11
N PRO A 93 -1.66 -14.41 2.07
CA PRO A 93 -2.53 -14.35 3.24
C PRO A 93 -3.85 -13.63 2.92
N VAL A 94 -4.97 -14.24 3.31
CA VAL A 94 -6.34 -13.74 3.08
C VAL A 94 -7.13 -13.72 4.39
N VAL A 95 -7.80 -12.60 4.64
CA VAL A 95 -8.61 -12.41 5.85
C VAL A 95 -10.06 -12.74 5.55
N ARG A 96 -10.54 -13.85 6.13
CA ARG A 96 -11.96 -14.24 6.09
C ARG A 96 -12.71 -13.86 7.36
N HIS A 97 -12.03 -13.96 8.49
CA HIS A 97 -12.59 -13.68 9.81
C HIS A 97 -11.66 -12.72 10.56
N TYR A 98 -12.16 -11.54 10.92
CA TYR A 98 -11.42 -10.56 11.72
C TYR A 98 -11.94 -10.52 13.15
N ARG A 99 -11.03 -10.75 14.10
CA ARG A 99 -11.27 -10.57 15.54
C ARG A 99 -9.96 -10.14 16.19
N SER A 100 -9.98 -9.04 16.92
CA SER A 100 -8.83 -8.55 17.67
C SER A 100 -8.63 -9.38 18.94
N HIS A 101 -7.37 -9.72 19.24
CA HIS A 101 -6.99 -10.38 20.49
C HIS A 101 -6.93 -9.33 21.60
N VAL A 102 -8.05 -9.13 22.30
CA VAL A 102 -8.07 -8.33 23.53
C VAL A 102 -7.45 -9.20 24.64
N GLY A 103 -6.14 -9.05 24.86
CA GLY A 103 -5.48 -9.60 26.04
C GLY A 103 -6.03 -8.93 27.31
N LEU A 104 -6.08 -9.69 28.41
CA LEU A 104 -6.58 -9.32 29.75
C LEU A 104 -5.86 -8.12 30.43
N ALA A 105 -5.11 -7.31 29.69
CA ALA A 105 -4.33 -6.18 30.21
C ALA A 105 -4.68 -4.88 29.46
N GLY A 106 -5.76 -4.23 29.88
CA GLY A 106 -6.02 -2.80 29.62
C GLY A 106 -6.98 -2.45 28.46
N PRO A 107 -7.39 -1.17 28.37
CA PRO A 107 -8.44 -0.68 27.46
C PRO A 107 -8.02 -0.55 25.97
N ARG A 108 -6.79 -0.92 25.59
CA ARG A 108 -6.32 -0.90 24.19
C ARG A 108 -5.65 -2.22 23.83
N SER A 109 -6.06 -2.84 22.72
CA SER A 109 -5.26 -3.90 22.10
C SER A 109 -4.03 -3.27 21.47
N LEU A 110 -2.84 -3.60 21.97
CA LEU A 110 -1.55 -3.11 21.47
C LEU A 110 -1.40 -3.31 19.95
N ASP A 111 -1.99 -4.38 19.42
CA ASP A 111 -2.03 -4.71 18.00
C ASP A 111 -2.68 -3.59 17.18
N ILE A 112 -3.92 -3.23 17.49
CA ILE A 112 -4.67 -2.17 16.80
C ILE A 112 -3.91 -0.84 16.84
N SER A 113 -3.47 -0.42 18.03
CA SER A 113 -2.77 0.85 18.19
C SER A 113 -1.49 0.91 17.36
N SER A 114 -0.74 -0.19 17.24
CA SER A 114 0.51 -0.22 16.47
C SER A 114 0.29 0.04 14.97
N TYR A 115 -0.71 -0.62 14.35
CA TYR A 115 -1.00 -0.45 12.92
C TYR A 115 -1.70 0.87 12.61
N VAL A 116 -2.55 1.37 13.51
CA VAL A 116 -3.14 2.72 13.40
C VAL A 116 -2.03 3.76 13.43
N SER A 117 -1.13 3.67 14.41
CA SER A 117 -0.01 4.60 14.55
C SER A 117 0.88 4.58 13.31
N ALA A 118 1.30 3.39 12.84
CA ALA A 118 2.16 3.23 11.68
C ALA A 118 1.56 3.85 10.41
N GLY A 119 0.24 3.72 10.21
CA GLY A 119 -0.46 4.34 9.08
C GLY A 119 -0.53 5.86 9.17
N LEU A 120 -0.73 6.41 10.38
CA LEU A 120 -0.86 7.85 10.62
C LEU A 120 0.47 8.60 10.60
N VAL A 121 1.59 7.95 10.94
CA VAL A 121 2.94 8.58 10.89
C VAL A 121 3.64 8.39 9.55
N HIS A 122 3.07 7.60 8.63
CA HIS A 122 3.67 7.40 7.33
C HIS A 122 3.71 8.72 6.53
N PRO A 123 4.80 9.02 5.81
CA PRO A 123 4.90 10.23 5.01
C PRO A 123 3.71 10.41 4.07
N SER A 124 3.23 11.65 3.96
CA SER A 124 2.08 12.02 3.13
C SER A 124 2.37 11.97 1.61
N GLU A 125 3.65 11.91 1.24
CA GLU A 125 4.13 11.89 -0.15
C GLU A 125 4.23 10.49 -0.76
N SER A 126 4.12 9.43 0.03
CA SER A 126 4.28 8.04 -0.42
C SER A 126 3.20 7.12 0.16
N LEU A 127 3.05 5.96 -0.48
CA LEU A 127 2.05 4.97 -0.11
C LEU A 127 2.68 3.74 0.56
N ILE A 128 2.03 3.24 1.62
CA ILE A 128 2.33 1.94 2.21
C ILE A 128 1.95 0.85 1.20
N LYS A 129 2.85 -0.11 1.00
CA LYS A 129 2.61 -1.29 0.15
C LYS A 129 1.86 -2.38 0.92
N GLU A 130 1.04 -3.15 0.22
CA GLU A 130 0.40 -4.35 0.78
C GLU A 130 1.43 -5.41 1.21
N VAL A 131 1.03 -6.33 2.10
CA VAL A 131 1.86 -7.47 2.52
C VAL A 131 2.31 -8.28 1.30
N ALA A 132 3.62 -8.50 1.18
CA ALA A 132 4.18 -9.29 0.11
C ALA A 132 3.80 -10.80 0.26
N PRO A 133 3.43 -11.48 -0.83
CA PRO A 133 3.19 -12.92 -0.82
C PRO A 133 4.51 -13.70 -0.68
N THR A 134 4.40 -14.97 -0.27
CA THR A 134 5.53 -15.91 -0.28
C THR A 134 5.54 -16.64 -1.62
N CYS A 135 6.58 -16.42 -2.43
CA CYS A 135 6.75 -17.04 -3.74
C CYS A 135 8.15 -17.66 -3.88
N PRO A 136 8.34 -18.94 -3.53
CA PRO A 136 9.64 -19.60 -3.58
C PRO A 136 10.24 -19.72 -5.00
N SER A 137 9.40 -19.80 -6.03
CA SER A 137 9.83 -19.93 -7.44
C SER A 137 10.35 -18.62 -8.04
N GLY A 138 10.13 -17.47 -7.39
CA GLY A 138 10.41 -16.14 -7.96
C GLY A 138 9.43 -15.71 -9.07
N THR A 139 8.54 -16.58 -9.54
CA THR A 139 7.46 -16.23 -10.46
C THR A 139 6.19 -16.97 -10.07
N CYS A 140 5.20 -16.25 -9.57
CA CYS A 140 3.93 -16.80 -9.09
C CYS A 140 2.75 -15.97 -9.60
N LYS A 141 1.65 -16.65 -9.93
CA LYS A 141 0.39 -16.01 -10.32
C LYS A 141 -0.73 -16.65 -9.54
N TRP A 142 -1.50 -15.84 -8.82
CA TRP A 142 -2.71 -16.27 -8.14
C TRP A 142 -3.93 -15.86 -8.97
N ALA A 143 -5.01 -16.61 -8.82
CA ALA A 143 -6.32 -16.16 -9.29
C ALA A 143 -6.75 -14.94 -8.46
N GLU A 144 -7.61 -14.09 -9.03
CA GLU A 144 -8.20 -12.98 -8.28
C GLU A 144 -8.93 -13.51 -7.04
N PHE A 145 -8.71 -12.85 -5.91
CA PHE A 145 -9.32 -13.23 -4.64
C PHE A 145 -9.83 -12.01 -3.89
N GLU A 146 -10.75 -12.25 -2.97
CA GLU A 146 -11.32 -11.24 -2.07
C GLU A 146 -10.78 -11.43 -0.66
N SER A 147 -10.43 -10.33 0.00
CA SER A 147 -10.05 -10.29 1.41
C SER A 147 -10.78 -9.17 2.12
N LEU A 148 -11.11 -9.41 3.40
CA LEU A 148 -11.58 -8.35 4.28
C LEU A 148 -10.48 -7.31 4.48
N ALA A 149 -10.85 -6.05 4.32
CA ALA A 149 -9.96 -4.91 4.41
C ALA A 149 -10.65 -3.74 5.12
N LEU A 150 -9.85 -2.74 5.48
CA LEU A 150 -10.36 -1.41 5.82
C LEU A 150 -10.26 -0.54 4.57
N CYS A 151 -11.36 0.06 4.14
CA CYS A 151 -11.39 1.02 3.05
C CYS A 151 -11.49 2.44 3.60
N SER A 152 -11.00 3.41 2.83
CA SER A 152 -11.14 4.83 3.14
C SER A 152 -11.89 5.57 2.02
N LYS A 153 -12.62 6.62 2.41
CA LYS A 153 -13.09 7.67 1.50
C LYS A 153 -12.72 9.03 2.08
N ILE A 154 -12.52 10.00 1.20
CA ILE A 154 -12.22 11.38 1.55
C ILE A 154 -13.16 12.30 0.78
N ALA A 155 -13.68 13.33 1.43
CA ALA A 155 -14.53 14.33 0.79
C ALA A 155 -14.23 15.74 1.28
N ASN A 156 -14.35 16.71 0.37
CA ASN A 156 -14.30 18.12 0.70
C ASN A 156 -15.62 18.53 1.37
N ILE A 157 -15.52 19.09 2.57
CA ILE A 157 -16.65 19.57 3.39
C ILE A 157 -16.49 21.06 3.71
N THR A 158 -15.72 21.80 2.92
CA THR A 158 -15.47 23.24 3.12
C THR A 158 -16.78 24.05 3.08
N ASP A 159 -17.73 23.68 2.22
CA ASP A 159 -19.02 24.37 2.15
C ASP A 159 -19.98 23.98 3.31
N ARG A 160 -19.55 23.06 4.19
CA ARG A 160 -20.32 22.56 5.33
C ARG A 160 -19.84 23.13 6.67
N ILE A 161 -18.77 23.92 6.68
CA ILE A 161 -18.32 24.67 7.86
C ILE A 161 -18.90 26.08 7.88
N ARG A 162 -19.08 26.64 9.07
CA ARG A 162 -19.42 28.06 9.24
C ARG A 162 -18.24 28.77 9.87
N VAL A 163 -17.81 29.86 9.23
CA VAL A 163 -16.70 30.68 9.68
C VAL A 163 -17.24 32.05 10.05
N GLU A 164 -17.08 32.43 11.32
CA GLU A 164 -17.51 33.72 11.85
C GLU A 164 -16.30 34.45 12.42
N GLN A 165 -16.22 35.76 12.17
CA GLN A 165 -15.18 36.60 12.75
C GLN A 165 -15.50 36.88 14.22
N VAL A 166 -14.49 36.76 15.08
CA VAL A 166 -14.54 37.18 16.47
C VAL A 166 -13.65 38.42 16.60
N PRO A 167 -14.21 39.62 16.38
CA PRO A 167 -13.44 40.86 16.49
C PRO A 167 -13.05 41.10 17.94
N TYR A 168 -11.86 41.67 18.15
CA TYR A 168 -11.32 42.01 19.46
C TYR A 168 -11.23 40.85 20.45
N SER A 169 -10.97 39.65 19.94
CA SER A 169 -10.82 38.45 20.76
C SER A 169 -9.66 38.55 21.75
N THR A 170 -9.78 37.79 22.84
CA THR A 170 -8.79 37.65 23.90
C THR A 170 -8.39 36.19 24.04
N SER A 171 -7.33 35.90 24.80
CA SER A 171 -6.88 34.51 25.04
C SER A 171 -7.97 33.60 25.61
N ARG A 172 -8.95 34.18 26.33
CA ARG A 172 -10.09 33.46 26.90
C ARG A 172 -11.12 33.01 25.88
N ASP A 173 -11.16 33.66 24.72
CA ASP A 173 -12.10 33.33 23.64
C ASP A 173 -11.58 32.16 22.78
N TRP A 174 -10.29 31.85 22.87
CA TRP A 174 -9.61 30.90 22.01
C TRP A 174 -9.64 29.49 22.58
N THR A 175 -10.35 28.58 21.90
CA THR A 175 -10.36 27.15 22.29
C THR A 175 -9.05 26.43 21.95
N THR A 176 -8.19 27.08 21.14
CA THR A 176 -6.85 26.64 20.80
C THR A 176 -5.78 27.35 21.64
N TRP A 177 -6.10 27.84 22.85
CA TRP A 177 -5.15 28.53 23.72
C TRP A 177 -5.22 28.04 25.19
N ASP A 178 -4.07 28.04 25.87
CA ASP A 178 -3.95 27.73 27.31
C ASP A 178 -3.40 28.96 28.05
N ASP A 179 -4.18 29.48 28.99
CA ASP A 179 -3.84 30.65 29.81
C ASP A 179 -2.62 30.43 30.74
N THR A 180 -2.12 29.18 30.90
CA THR A 180 -0.92 28.88 31.71
C THR A 180 0.40 28.85 30.94
N LEU A 181 0.36 29.01 29.60
CA LEU A 181 1.54 29.33 28.78
C LEU A 181 1.89 30.83 28.93
N ASP A 182 1.98 31.26 30.19
CA ASP A 182 1.73 32.60 30.72
C ASP A 182 2.90 33.59 30.52
N THR A 183 3.76 33.34 29.53
CA THR A 183 4.95 34.16 29.22
C THR A 183 4.95 34.76 27.81
N ASN A 184 3.91 34.55 26.99
CA ASN A 184 3.92 34.86 25.55
C ASN A 184 3.24 36.21 25.19
N PRO A 185 3.74 36.98 24.19
CA PRO A 185 3.23 38.30 23.79
C PRO A 185 1.89 38.28 23.02
N LEU A 186 1.22 37.14 22.94
CA LEU A 186 -0.14 36.99 22.39
C LEU A 186 -1.24 37.52 23.33
N ARG A 187 -0.87 38.25 24.39
CA ARG A 187 -1.76 39.05 25.28
C ARG A 187 -2.41 40.27 24.59
N LEU A 188 -2.52 40.28 23.26
CA LEU A 188 -3.14 41.38 22.55
C LEU A 188 -4.66 41.20 22.61
N ASN A 189 -5.25 41.68 23.70
CA ASN A 189 -6.63 42.14 23.70
C ASN A 189 -6.86 42.94 22.42
N GLY A 190 -7.79 42.51 21.57
CA GLY A 190 -8.07 43.22 20.33
C GLY A 190 -7.66 42.50 19.04
N THR A 191 -7.19 41.25 19.09
CA THR A 191 -6.80 40.49 17.89
C THR A 191 -8.01 39.85 17.20
N LEU A 192 -7.97 39.75 15.87
CA LEU A 192 -8.99 39.08 15.09
C LEU A 192 -8.83 37.56 15.23
N ALA A 193 -9.88 36.87 15.65
CA ALA A 193 -9.95 35.40 15.61
C ALA A 193 -11.10 34.95 14.72
N PHE A 194 -11.08 33.66 14.38
CA PHE A 194 -12.14 33.02 13.62
C PHE A 194 -12.76 31.89 14.44
N ASN A 195 -14.07 31.92 14.57
CA ASN A 195 -14.88 30.83 15.08
C ASN A 195 -15.28 29.94 13.89
N VAL A 196 -14.75 28.73 13.87
CA VAL A 196 -15.07 27.74 12.87
C VAL A 196 -15.93 26.67 13.52
N SER A 197 -17.18 26.57 13.08
CA SER A 197 -18.17 25.64 13.62
C SER A 197 -18.64 24.60 12.60
N PHE A 198 -19.04 23.45 13.12
CA PHE A 198 -19.55 22.29 12.41
C PHE A 198 -21.00 22.02 12.84
N PRO A 199 -22.00 22.68 12.24
CA PRO A 199 -23.41 22.56 12.64
C PRO A 199 -23.91 21.12 12.63
N GLU A 200 -23.47 20.34 11.64
CA GLU A 200 -23.87 18.94 11.46
C GLU A 200 -23.23 17.99 12.49
N GLN A 201 -22.25 18.45 13.27
CA GLN A 201 -21.48 17.69 14.26
C GLN A 201 -21.78 18.14 15.70
N GLY A 202 -23.07 18.28 16.03
CA GLY A 202 -23.49 18.65 17.38
C GLY A 202 -23.10 20.07 17.78
N GLY A 203 -22.91 20.96 16.80
CA GLY A 203 -22.47 22.33 17.04
C GLY A 203 -21.03 22.44 17.54
N GLU A 204 -20.19 21.42 17.30
CA GLU A 204 -18.76 21.48 17.62
C GLU A 204 -18.12 22.68 16.94
N TYR A 205 -17.27 23.40 17.66
CA TYR A 205 -16.56 24.56 17.14
C TYR A 205 -15.19 24.69 17.77
N PHE A 206 -14.32 25.44 17.11
CA PHE A 206 -13.08 25.93 17.69
C PHE A 206 -12.85 27.39 17.27
N VAL A 207 -12.14 28.13 18.11
CA VAL A 207 -11.77 29.53 17.88
C VAL A 207 -10.25 29.62 17.87
N ALA A 208 -9.68 30.16 16.80
CA ALA A 208 -8.25 30.31 16.62
C ALA A 208 -7.88 31.73 16.13
N PRO A 209 -6.86 32.37 16.73
CA PRO A 209 -6.34 33.69 16.31
C PRO A 209 -5.09 33.61 15.40
N VAL A 210 -4.53 32.41 15.22
CA VAL A 210 -3.20 32.21 14.61
C VAL A 210 -3.28 32.05 13.11
N SER A 211 -2.21 32.49 12.41
CA SER A 211 -2.08 32.45 10.95
C SER A 211 -2.31 31.03 10.45
N TYR A 212 -1.42 30.11 10.77
CA TYR A 212 -1.55 28.72 10.34
C TYR A 212 -2.21 27.92 11.46
N THR A 213 -3.47 27.54 11.26
CA THR A 213 -4.21 26.66 12.18
C THR A 213 -4.65 25.40 11.46
N LEU A 214 -4.35 24.25 12.03
CA LEU A 214 -4.96 22.97 11.69
C LEU A 214 -5.67 22.41 12.92
N TYR A 215 -6.92 22.01 12.73
CA TYR A 215 -7.73 21.35 13.74
C TYR A 215 -8.25 20.04 13.16
N SER A 216 -8.00 18.94 13.86
CA SER A 216 -8.56 17.63 13.53
C SER A 216 -9.33 17.07 14.72
N SER A 217 -10.51 16.54 14.47
CA SER A 217 -11.36 16.01 15.52
C SER A 217 -12.30 14.92 15.03
N ARG A 218 -12.91 14.22 15.98
CA ARG A 218 -13.83 13.11 15.73
C ARG A 218 -14.99 13.47 14.80
N LEU A 219 -15.52 12.47 14.10
CA LEU A 219 -16.83 12.53 13.45
C LEU A 219 -17.89 11.88 14.36
N LEU A 220 -18.96 12.61 14.66
CA LEU A 220 -20.18 12.04 15.27
C LEU A 220 -20.95 11.20 14.26
N ARG A 221 -20.96 11.65 13.00
CA ARG A 221 -21.55 11.03 11.82
C ARG A 221 -20.84 11.57 10.58
N THR A 222 -20.94 10.87 9.46
CA THR A 222 -20.47 11.38 8.17
C THR A 222 -21.25 12.63 7.76
N ILE A 223 -20.56 13.60 7.17
CA ILE A 223 -21.15 14.83 6.63
C ILE A 223 -21.41 14.64 5.13
N ALA A 224 -20.38 14.32 4.34
CA ALA A 224 -20.52 14.17 2.89
C ALA A 224 -21.12 12.81 2.49
N PHE A 225 -20.92 11.77 3.30
CA PHE A 225 -21.43 10.41 3.03
C PHE A 225 -22.68 10.04 3.83
N ALA A 226 -23.47 11.01 4.29
CA ALA A 226 -24.65 10.77 5.13
C ALA A 226 -25.71 9.85 4.47
N ASP A 227 -25.82 9.88 3.14
CA ASP A 227 -26.80 9.08 2.38
C ASP A 227 -26.29 7.67 2.01
N ASP A 228 -25.01 7.39 2.23
CA ASP A 228 -24.39 6.10 1.90
C ASP A 228 -24.73 5.06 2.98
N LYS A 229 -25.86 4.37 2.78
CA LYS A 229 -26.35 3.32 3.69
C LYS A 229 -25.38 2.15 3.83
N ALA A 230 -24.64 1.84 2.76
CA ALA A 230 -23.65 0.78 2.73
C ALA A 230 -22.47 1.13 3.65
N LEU A 231 -21.93 2.34 3.48
CA LEU A 231 -20.89 2.87 4.36
C LEU A 231 -21.37 2.99 5.81
N ALA A 232 -22.61 3.44 6.03
CA ALA A 232 -23.16 3.54 7.39
C ALA A 232 -23.26 2.18 8.10
N ALA A 233 -23.55 1.10 7.35
CA ALA A 233 -23.66 -0.25 7.89
C ALA A 233 -22.29 -0.88 8.22
N ALA A 234 -21.23 -0.50 7.49
CA ALA A 234 -19.87 -1.00 7.73
C ALA A 234 -18.89 0.04 8.29
N TRP A 235 -19.40 1.17 8.77
CA TRP A 235 -18.61 2.23 9.41
C TRP A 235 -17.66 1.64 10.47
N VAL A 236 -16.45 2.17 10.54
CA VAL A 236 -15.47 1.80 11.57
C VAL A 236 -15.08 3.03 12.35
N GLY A 237 -14.79 4.14 11.68
CA GLY A 237 -14.42 5.39 12.33
C GLY A 237 -14.07 6.47 11.31
N GLY A 238 -13.76 7.65 11.80
CA GLY A 238 -13.39 8.76 10.94
C GLY A 238 -13.16 10.04 11.73
N TYR A 239 -12.55 11.00 11.05
CA TYR A 239 -12.23 12.30 11.60
C TYR A 239 -12.36 13.35 10.51
N LYS A 240 -12.53 14.60 10.95
CA LYS A 240 -12.49 15.78 10.09
C LYS A 240 -11.20 16.54 10.35
N VAL A 241 -10.68 17.15 9.30
CA VAL A 241 -9.53 18.05 9.33
C VAL A 241 -9.98 19.37 8.71
N VAL A 242 -9.66 20.46 9.39
CA VAL A 242 -9.89 21.82 8.90
C VAL A 242 -8.64 22.64 9.13
N TRP A 243 -8.28 23.46 8.14
CA TRP A 243 -7.09 24.28 8.23
C TRP A 243 -7.27 25.64 7.55
N SER A 244 -6.47 26.61 7.98
CA SER A 244 -6.41 27.97 7.40
C SER A 244 -5.15 28.16 6.54
N ASN A 245 -5.23 29.05 5.55
CA ASN A 245 -4.08 29.46 4.73
C ASN A 245 -3.24 30.60 5.34
N ALA A 246 -3.40 30.93 6.62
CA ALA A 246 -2.65 32.02 7.25
C ALA A 246 -2.78 33.36 6.54
N GLY A 247 -4.02 33.85 6.45
CA GLY A 247 -4.25 35.24 6.06
C GLY A 247 -3.51 36.24 6.95
N ASN A 248 -3.57 37.53 6.62
CA ASN A 248 -2.88 38.58 7.36
C ASN A 248 -3.23 38.58 8.87
N VAL A 249 -2.33 38.12 9.75
CA VAL A 249 -2.49 38.23 11.20
C VAL A 249 -1.84 39.53 11.64
N THR A 250 -2.64 40.46 12.17
CA THR A 250 -2.14 41.69 12.77
C THR A 250 -1.80 41.44 14.24
N TYR A 251 -0.56 41.08 14.55
CA TYR A 251 -0.05 41.15 15.93
C TYR A 251 1.31 41.84 15.99
N SER A 252 1.60 42.47 17.13
CA SER A 252 2.84 43.20 17.38
C SER A 252 4.05 42.26 17.30
N GLY A 253 4.82 42.33 16.21
CA GLY A 253 6.04 41.55 16.01
C GLY A 253 5.90 40.35 15.04
N GLY A 254 4.72 40.11 14.47
CA GLY A 254 4.52 39.08 13.45
C GLY A 254 5.13 39.49 12.11
N ASN A 255 6.13 38.73 11.62
CA ASN A 255 6.74 38.94 10.31
C ASN A 255 5.98 38.26 9.15
N SER A 256 5.02 37.39 9.43
CA SER A 256 4.28 36.65 8.40
C SER A 256 2.98 37.38 8.05
N THR A 257 3.05 38.22 7.02
CA THR A 257 1.88 38.87 6.41
C THR A 257 1.70 38.28 5.02
N THR A 258 0.77 37.33 4.87
CA THR A 258 0.32 36.97 3.53
C THR A 258 -0.62 38.09 3.03
N SER A 259 -0.50 38.48 1.76
CA SER A 259 -1.41 39.43 1.12
C SER A 259 -2.75 38.80 0.73
N GLU A 260 -2.89 37.49 0.93
CA GLU A 260 -4.10 36.74 0.60
C GLU A 260 -5.18 36.84 1.69
N PRO A 261 -6.47 36.83 1.30
CA PRO A 261 -7.56 36.73 2.26
C PRO A 261 -7.52 35.38 2.99
N TRP A 262 -8.03 35.38 4.22
CA TRP A 262 -8.22 34.17 5.01
C TRP A 262 -9.15 33.19 4.29
N LYS A 263 -8.65 31.98 4.04
CA LYS A 263 -9.38 30.85 3.47
C LYS A 263 -9.30 29.68 4.44
N TRP A 264 -10.44 29.04 4.64
CA TRP A 264 -10.56 27.80 5.39
C TRP A 264 -10.87 26.67 4.44
N GLN A 265 -10.24 25.53 4.66
CA GLN A 265 -10.52 24.29 3.93
C GLN A 265 -10.81 23.21 4.93
N ALA A 266 -11.79 22.36 4.63
CA ALA A 266 -12.18 21.26 5.49
C ALA A 266 -12.42 19.99 4.69
N TYR A 267 -11.93 18.87 5.21
CA TYR A 267 -12.08 17.54 4.64
C TYR A 267 -12.54 16.55 5.70
N GLU A 268 -13.40 15.61 5.30
CA GLU A 268 -13.72 14.44 6.10
C GLU A 268 -12.98 13.21 5.58
N MET A 269 -12.49 12.40 6.51
CA MET A 269 -11.87 11.11 6.26
C MET A 269 -12.67 10.04 6.98
N VAL A 270 -13.12 9.06 6.22
CA VAL A 270 -14.01 8.01 6.71
C VAL A 270 -13.43 6.64 6.42
N TYR A 271 -13.58 5.73 7.38
CA TYR A 271 -13.07 4.37 7.31
C TYR A 271 -14.20 3.39 7.58
N TYR A 272 -14.29 2.37 6.73
CA TYR A 272 -15.34 1.36 6.77
C TYR A 272 -14.78 -0.01 6.39
N ALA A 273 -15.35 -1.07 6.94
CA ALA A 273 -15.00 -2.42 6.58
C ALA A 273 -15.52 -2.73 5.17
N CYS A 274 -14.68 -3.34 4.35
CA CYS A 274 -14.99 -3.63 2.95
C CYS A 274 -14.36 -4.96 2.52
N LEU A 275 -14.74 -5.42 1.33
CA LEU A 275 -14.04 -6.48 0.61
C LEU A 275 -13.27 -5.85 -0.55
N ASN A 276 -11.96 -6.04 -0.55
CA ASN A 276 -11.12 -5.65 -1.69
C ASN A 276 -10.86 -6.86 -2.57
N LYS A 277 -10.88 -6.62 -3.88
CA LYS A 277 -10.44 -7.60 -4.88
C LYS A 277 -8.95 -7.39 -5.12
N TYR A 278 -8.19 -8.47 -5.02
CA TYR A 278 -6.75 -8.45 -5.19
C TYR A 278 -6.35 -9.29 -6.39
N SER A 279 -5.56 -8.67 -7.27
CA SER A 279 -4.79 -9.35 -8.30
C SER A 279 -3.32 -9.25 -7.93
N VAL A 280 -2.69 -10.40 -7.65
CA VAL A 280 -1.30 -10.45 -7.22
C VAL A 280 -0.48 -11.26 -8.21
N ARG A 281 0.65 -10.68 -8.62
CA ARG A 281 1.66 -11.34 -9.45
C ARG A 281 3.03 -11.15 -8.81
N VAL A 282 3.86 -12.18 -8.91
CA VAL A 282 5.28 -12.08 -8.61
C VAL A 282 6.02 -12.41 -9.90
N GLU A 283 6.89 -11.50 -10.32
CA GLU A 283 7.74 -11.66 -11.50
C GLU A 283 9.19 -11.36 -11.11
N ASN A 284 10.11 -12.27 -11.39
CA ASN A 284 11.54 -12.15 -11.04
C ASN A 284 11.77 -11.77 -9.56
N GLY A 285 10.97 -12.33 -8.65
CA GLY A 285 11.04 -12.09 -7.21
C GLY A 285 10.42 -10.77 -6.74
N THR A 286 9.90 -9.94 -7.65
CA THR A 286 9.22 -8.68 -7.30
C THR A 286 7.72 -8.91 -7.27
N ALA A 287 7.09 -8.64 -6.13
CA ALA A 287 5.65 -8.72 -5.96
C ALA A 287 4.97 -7.41 -6.38
N GLU A 288 3.90 -7.55 -7.16
CA GLU A 288 2.99 -6.47 -7.51
C GLU A 288 1.57 -6.88 -7.14
N THR A 289 0.97 -6.09 -6.26
CA THR A 289 -0.39 -6.27 -5.79
C THR A 289 -1.22 -5.12 -6.34
N VAL A 290 -2.27 -5.46 -7.08
CA VAL A 290 -3.27 -4.49 -7.53
C VAL A 290 -4.55 -4.75 -6.75
N ALA A 291 -4.90 -3.82 -5.87
CA ALA A 291 -6.17 -3.81 -5.18
C ALA A 291 -7.19 -3.01 -5.99
N VAL A 292 -8.28 -3.65 -6.41
CA VAL A 292 -9.45 -2.97 -6.96
C VAL A 292 -10.44 -2.77 -5.81
N PRO A 293 -10.72 -1.52 -5.40
CA PRO A 293 -11.65 -1.25 -4.32
C PRO A 293 -13.06 -1.69 -4.74
N SER A 294 -13.61 -2.68 -4.04
CA SER A 294 -15.00 -3.07 -4.24
C SER A 294 -15.87 -2.19 -3.34
N HIS A 295 -16.68 -1.35 -3.99
CA HIS A 295 -17.51 -0.34 -3.33
C HIS A 295 -18.82 -0.93 -2.76
N ASP A 296 -19.08 -2.22 -2.97
CA ASP A 296 -20.32 -2.85 -2.55
C ASP A 296 -20.16 -3.48 -1.18
N VAL A 297 -20.49 -2.70 -0.15
CA VAL A 297 -20.73 -3.23 1.18
C VAL A 297 -22.06 -4.00 1.15
N VAL A 298 -21.99 -5.32 1.05
CA VAL A 298 -23.16 -6.21 1.24
C VAL A 298 -23.33 -6.51 2.73
N ALA A 299 -23.58 -5.49 3.54
CA ALA A 299 -23.90 -5.67 4.96
C ALA A 299 -25.41 -5.88 5.13
N PRO A 300 -25.86 -6.72 6.08
CA PRO A 300 -27.28 -6.80 6.42
C PRO A 300 -27.77 -5.43 6.94
N LEU A 301 -28.81 -4.90 6.29
CA LEU A 301 -29.54 -3.71 6.70
C LEU A 301 -30.08 -3.91 8.13
N GLY A 302 -29.40 -3.38 9.14
CA GLY A 302 -29.90 -3.44 10.52
C GLY A 302 -28.85 -3.30 11.62
N GLN A 303 -27.57 -3.56 11.35
CA GLN A 303 -26.50 -3.28 12.33
C GLN A 303 -26.03 -1.84 12.15
N ARG A 304 -26.36 -0.98 13.13
CA ARG A 304 -25.85 0.38 13.21
C ARG A 304 -24.49 0.35 13.89
N VAL A 305 -23.51 0.98 13.26
CA VAL A 305 -22.23 1.19 13.91
C VAL A 305 -22.39 2.19 15.04
N VAL A 306 -21.74 1.87 16.14
CA VAL A 306 -21.96 2.49 17.43
C VAL A 306 -21.20 3.80 17.53
N ALA A 307 -21.88 4.80 18.07
CA ALA A 307 -21.31 6.12 18.32
C ALA A 307 -20.03 5.97 19.16
N ILE A 308 -18.90 6.38 18.58
CA ILE A 308 -17.62 6.38 19.27
C ILE A 308 -17.60 7.60 20.18
N ASN A 309 -17.69 7.36 21.49
CA ASN A 309 -17.66 8.44 22.47
C ASN A 309 -16.21 8.85 22.77
N CYS A 310 -15.75 9.86 22.05
CA CYS A 310 -14.45 10.50 22.26
C CYS A 310 -14.64 11.95 22.66
N THR A 311 -13.74 12.46 23.50
CA THR A 311 -13.61 13.89 23.73
C THR A 311 -13.03 14.59 22.50
N THR A 312 -13.28 15.88 22.34
CA THR A 312 -12.62 16.71 21.32
C THR A 312 -11.33 17.26 21.89
N PRO A 313 -10.26 17.42 21.10
CA PRO A 313 -9.04 18.03 21.58
C PRO A 313 -9.31 19.51 21.89
N LYS A 314 -8.82 19.97 23.04
CA LYS A 314 -8.93 21.37 23.49
C LYS A 314 -7.69 21.76 24.26
N LEU A 315 -7.35 23.05 24.22
CA LEU A 315 -6.42 23.63 25.18
C LEU A 315 -7.20 24.07 26.42
N VAL A 316 -6.64 23.83 27.60
CA VAL A 316 -7.27 24.11 28.90
C VAL A 316 -6.25 24.81 29.79
N SER A 317 -6.72 25.61 30.75
CA SER A 317 -5.83 26.23 31.76
C SER A 317 -5.04 25.13 32.49
N GLY A 318 -3.72 25.10 32.30
CA GLY A 318 -2.80 24.13 32.91
C GLY A 318 -2.28 23.05 31.96
N GLY A 319 -2.62 23.11 30.67
CA GLY A 319 -2.03 22.28 29.63
C GLY A 319 -2.95 21.93 28.47
N ALA A 320 -2.75 20.73 27.92
CA ALA A 320 -3.43 20.27 26.72
C ALA A 320 -4.36 19.08 27.03
N GLN A 321 -5.65 19.20 26.73
CA GLN A 321 -6.58 18.08 26.77
C GLN A 321 -6.56 17.36 25.42
N LYS A 322 -5.82 16.25 25.37
CA LYS A 322 -5.81 15.35 24.22
C LYS A 322 -7.14 14.62 24.09
N THR A 323 -7.49 14.25 22.86
CA THR A 323 -8.63 13.36 22.61
C THR A 323 -8.45 12.05 23.37
N THR A 324 -9.48 11.67 24.10
CA THR A 324 -9.62 10.41 24.83
C THR A 324 -10.93 9.75 24.43
N CYS A 325 -10.84 8.49 24.01
CA CYS A 325 -12.00 7.67 23.71
C CYS A 325 -12.24 6.70 24.86
N SER A 326 -13.50 6.56 25.27
CA SER A 326 -13.90 5.58 26.29
C SER A 326 -14.89 4.59 25.72
N GLN A 327 -14.81 3.33 26.14
CA GLN A 327 -15.83 2.34 25.84
C GLN A 327 -16.97 2.50 26.86
N SER A 328 -18.20 2.70 26.39
CA SER A 328 -19.37 2.67 27.27
C SER A 328 -19.48 1.27 27.88
N ALA A 329 -19.44 1.17 29.21
CA ALA A 329 -19.58 -0.10 29.92
C ALA A 329 -20.98 -0.75 29.75
N ARG A 330 -21.96 0.00 29.22
CA ARG A 330 -23.38 -0.43 29.13
C ARG A 330 -23.78 -1.08 27.81
N ASP A 331 -22.94 -1.04 26.78
CA ASP A 331 -23.26 -1.64 25.48
C ASP A 331 -22.00 -2.31 24.90
N PRO A 332 -21.71 -3.56 25.27
CA PRO A 332 -20.74 -4.33 24.52
C PRO A 332 -21.42 -4.61 23.19
N ASN A 333 -21.01 -3.93 22.12
CA ASN A 333 -21.49 -4.21 20.77
C ASN A 333 -21.17 -5.68 20.42
N GLN A 334 -22.09 -6.57 20.74
CA GLN A 334 -21.97 -7.99 20.52
C GLN A 334 -22.61 -8.29 19.18
N GLY A 335 -21.83 -8.88 18.31
CA GLY A 335 -22.29 -9.23 16.98
C GLY A 335 -21.15 -9.30 16.00
N VAL A 336 -21.51 -9.71 14.79
CA VAL A 336 -20.59 -9.96 13.70
C VAL A 336 -21.13 -9.23 12.48
N LEU A 337 -20.32 -8.32 11.94
CA LEU A 337 -20.54 -7.76 10.62
C LEU A 337 -20.23 -8.86 9.60
N THR A 338 -21.18 -9.14 8.70
CA THR A 338 -20.99 -10.13 7.63
C THR A 338 -21.06 -9.43 6.28
N LEU A 339 -20.04 -9.65 5.45
CA LEU A 339 -19.94 -9.19 4.07
C LEU A 339 -19.92 -10.42 3.15
N ARG A 340 -20.61 -10.34 2.02
CA ARG A 340 -20.68 -11.45 1.04
C ARG A 340 -19.69 -11.24 -0.08
N GLY A 341 -18.94 -12.29 -0.42
CA GLY A 341 -18.05 -12.30 -1.59
C GLY A 341 -18.83 -12.08 -2.90
N SER A 342 -18.22 -11.35 -3.83
CA SER A 342 -18.82 -11.01 -5.12
C SER A 342 -18.16 -11.74 -6.30
N LEU A 343 -16.98 -12.33 -6.10
CA LEU A 343 -16.29 -13.09 -7.13
C LEU A 343 -17.01 -14.42 -7.46
N PRO A 344 -17.06 -14.86 -8.73
CA PRO A 344 -17.63 -16.16 -9.13
C PRO A 344 -17.03 -17.34 -8.36
N SER A 345 -15.73 -17.31 -8.08
CA SER A 345 -15.00 -18.32 -7.31
C SER A 345 -15.41 -18.40 -5.84
N ASN A 346 -15.97 -17.31 -5.31
CA ASN A 346 -16.34 -17.15 -3.90
C ASN A 346 -17.84 -16.86 -3.71
N GLN A 347 -18.69 -17.17 -4.70
CA GLN A 347 -20.13 -16.97 -4.58
C GLN A 347 -20.67 -17.76 -3.37
N GLY A 348 -21.20 -17.03 -2.37
CA GLY A 348 -21.72 -17.60 -1.13
C GLY A 348 -20.73 -17.69 0.04
N VAL A 349 -19.47 -17.25 -0.13
CA VAL A 349 -18.51 -17.15 0.96
C VAL A 349 -18.81 -15.91 1.82
N ASN A 350 -18.96 -16.12 3.13
CA ASN A 350 -19.17 -15.06 4.10
C ASN A 350 -17.84 -14.63 4.72
N TYR A 351 -17.56 -13.34 4.66
CA TYR A 351 -16.47 -12.68 5.36
C TYR A 351 -17.04 -12.02 6.61
N THR A 352 -16.38 -12.18 7.74
CA THR A 352 -16.94 -11.72 9.01
C THR A 352 -15.97 -10.89 9.82
N ALA A 353 -16.44 -9.82 10.44
CA ALA A 353 -15.68 -9.03 11.39
C ALA A 353 -16.44 -8.87 12.71
N ASP A 354 -15.76 -9.12 13.83
CA ASP A 354 -16.29 -8.90 15.17
C ASP A 354 -16.52 -7.40 15.42
N ILE A 355 -17.76 -7.01 15.78
CA ILE A 355 -18.14 -5.60 15.91
C ILE A 355 -17.40 -4.92 17.06
N ARG A 356 -17.10 -5.63 18.15
CA ARG A 356 -16.29 -5.09 19.24
C ARG A 356 -14.88 -4.74 18.77
N SER A 357 -14.27 -5.59 17.94
CA SER A 357 -12.96 -5.36 17.35
C SER A 357 -12.97 -4.14 16.43
N LEU A 358 -14.00 -4.00 15.58
CA LEU A 358 -14.19 -2.81 14.75
C LEU A 358 -14.42 -1.53 15.58
N THR A 359 -15.14 -1.64 16.71
CA THR A 359 -15.37 -0.50 17.61
C THR A 359 -14.06 -0.03 18.25
N LEU A 360 -13.22 -0.96 18.73
CA LEU A 360 -11.90 -0.64 19.29
C LEU A 360 -10.98 -0.02 18.25
N LEU A 361 -11.04 -0.52 17.01
CA LEU A 361 -10.32 0.05 15.88
C LEU A 361 -10.78 1.49 15.59
N GLY A 362 -12.09 1.73 15.54
CA GLY A 362 -12.66 3.07 15.39
C GLY A 362 -12.22 4.04 16.47
N GLN A 363 -12.20 3.59 17.74
CA GLN A 363 -11.69 4.39 18.87
C GLN A 363 -10.23 4.77 18.68
N ALA A 364 -9.38 3.82 18.28
CA ALA A 364 -7.97 4.08 18.03
C ALA A 364 -7.78 5.07 16.87
N ILE A 365 -8.46 4.87 15.73
CA ILE A 365 -8.42 5.80 14.59
C ILE A 365 -8.81 7.20 15.04
N THR A 366 -9.96 7.34 15.70
CA THR A 366 -10.50 8.65 16.13
C THR A 366 -9.58 9.33 17.14
N GLN A 367 -9.06 8.56 18.09
CA GLN A 367 -8.15 9.08 19.09
C GLN A 367 -6.85 9.57 18.46
N ASP A 368 -6.19 8.72 17.68
CA ASP A 368 -4.84 8.98 17.20
C ASP A 368 -4.80 9.99 16.05
N SER A 369 -5.93 10.22 15.37
CA SER A 369 -6.07 11.22 14.31
C SER A 369 -6.41 12.63 14.77
N SER A 370 -6.92 12.79 16.00
CA SER A 370 -7.39 14.08 16.52
C SER A 370 -6.26 14.91 17.12
N GLY A 371 -6.27 16.21 16.85
CA GLY A 371 -5.27 17.16 17.33
C GLY A 371 -5.48 18.58 16.84
N ILE A 372 -4.59 19.45 17.30
CA ILE A 372 -4.51 20.87 17.02
C ILE A 372 -3.05 21.14 16.73
N TRP A 373 -2.81 21.78 15.61
CA TRP A 373 -1.52 22.30 15.24
C TRP A 373 -1.69 23.76 14.89
N ALA A 374 -0.82 24.60 15.44
CA ALA A 374 -0.90 26.02 15.19
C ALA A 374 0.49 26.64 15.16
N TRP A 375 0.72 27.54 14.22
CA TRP A 375 1.99 28.23 14.02
C TRP A 375 1.72 29.67 13.57
N ASP A 376 2.45 30.62 14.15
CA ASP A 376 2.23 32.05 13.95
C ASP A 376 3.20 32.68 12.93
N GLY A 377 4.21 31.92 12.46
CA GLY A 377 5.28 32.41 11.60
C GLY A 377 6.62 32.60 12.30
N GLY A 378 6.68 32.47 13.62
CA GLY A 378 7.89 32.61 14.44
C GLY A 378 8.35 31.30 15.10
N ASP A 379 8.99 31.41 16.26
CA ASP A 379 9.46 30.26 17.03
C ASP A 379 8.33 29.48 17.72
N PHE A 380 7.17 30.12 17.90
CA PHE A 380 6.07 29.59 18.68
C PHE A 380 5.20 28.61 17.89
N LYS A 381 5.03 27.40 18.43
CA LYS A 381 4.23 26.34 17.83
C LYS A 381 3.36 25.66 18.88
N ILE A 382 2.05 25.66 18.65
CA ILE A 382 1.10 24.87 19.42
C ILE A 382 0.99 23.49 18.76
N LEU A 383 1.24 22.44 19.53
CA LEU A 383 1.01 21.07 19.11
C LEU A 383 0.25 20.33 20.21
N VAL A 384 -1.06 20.18 20.03
CA VAL A 384 -1.93 19.45 20.95
C VAL A 384 -2.62 18.34 20.18
N GLY A 385 -2.08 17.15 20.22
CA GLY A 385 -2.78 16.04 19.61
C GLY A 385 -2.13 14.71 19.91
N ASN A 386 -2.72 13.68 19.34
CA ASN A 386 -2.14 12.36 19.34
C ASN A 386 -1.23 12.23 18.10
N ILE A 387 -1.29 11.11 17.40
CA ILE A 387 -0.21 10.63 16.55
C ILE A 387 -0.19 11.31 15.17
N ALA A 388 -1.36 11.58 14.57
CA ALA A 388 -1.44 12.08 13.19
C ALA A 388 -1.13 13.56 13.02
N THR A 389 -1.23 14.36 14.10
CA THR A 389 -1.15 15.83 14.05
C THR A 389 0.07 16.34 13.27
N PRO A 390 1.28 15.78 13.45
CA PRO A 390 2.45 16.14 12.64
C PRO A 390 2.29 15.87 11.15
N THR A 391 1.86 14.67 10.78
CA THR A 391 1.69 14.25 9.39
C THR A 391 0.57 15.02 8.69
N LEU A 392 -0.49 15.37 9.42
CA LEU A 392 -1.57 16.21 8.90
C LEU A 392 -1.10 17.64 8.64
N ALA A 393 -0.30 18.21 9.54
CA ALA A 393 0.33 19.51 9.32
C ALA A 393 1.31 19.49 8.14
N ASP A 394 2.12 18.44 8.01
CA ASP A 394 2.98 18.22 6.84
C ASP A 394 2.16 18.13 5.54
N ALA A 395 1.05 17.39 5.56
CA ALA A 395 0.21 17.23 4.38
C ALA A 395 -0.36 18.55 3.86
N VAL A 396 -0.83 19.43 4.76
CA VAL A 396 -1.48 20.69 4.36
C VAL A 396 -0.50 21.85 4.19
N TYR A 397 0.61 21.88 4.94
CA TYR A 397 1.55 23.00 4.96
C TYR A 397 2.94 22.66 4.37
N GLY A 398 3.20 21.40 4.01
CA GLY A 398 4.56 20.96 3.67
C GLY A 398 5.56 21.09 4.82
N TYR A 399 5.06 21.23 6.05
CA TYR A 399 5.89 21.33 7.25
C TYR A 399 6.41 19.94 7.62
N LYS A 400 7.58 19.57 7.09
CA LYS A 400 8.17 18.23 7.28
C LYS A 400 8.19 17.84 8.76
N SER A 401 7.72 16.63 9.08
CA SER A 401 7.64 16.11 10.46
C SER A 401 9.00 16.05 11.16
N GLU A 402 10.10 15.85 10.41
CA GLU A 402 11.48 15.87 10.88
C GLU A 402 11.93 17.26 11.39
N MET A 403 11.22 18.32 10.98
CA MET A 403 11.48 19.71 11.37
C MET A 403 10.67 20.13 12.62
N MET A 404 10.05 19.16 13.31
CA MET A 404 9.40 19.35 14.61
C MET A 404 10.46 19.46 15.72
N GLY A 405 11.02 20.66 15.92
CA GLY A 405 11.91 20.96 17.05
C GLY A 405 13.17 21.76 16.72
N ASP A 406 13.48 21.99 15.44
CA ASP A 406 14.71 22.70 15.03
C ASP A 406 14.43 24.16 14.62
N GLY A 407 15.13 25.11 15.24
CA GLY A 407 14.85 26.56 15.25
C GLY A 407 15.29 27.35 14.01
N GLY A 408 15.46 26.70 12.86
CA GLY A 408 15.88 27.36 11.61
C GLY A 408 14.77 28.17 10.93
N ASN A 409 15.13 29.03 9.96
CA ASN A 409 14.20 29.75 9.08
C ASN A 409 13.30 28.75 8.32
N ARG A 410 12.09 28.53 8.83
CA ARG A 410 11.10 27.57 8.33
C ARG A 410 10.28 28.20 7.20
N GLN A 411 10.26 27.57 6.03
CA GLN A 411 9.35 27.94 4.95
C GLN A 411 8.21 26.93 4.87
N VAL A 412 6.97 27.42 4.94
CA VAL A 412 5.77 26.66 4.58
C VAL A 412 5.81 26.43 3.07
N GLY A 413 5.42 25.23 2.62
CA GLY A 413 5.37 24.91 1.20
C GLY A 413 4.28 25.68 0.46
N ASP A 414 4.24 25.56 -0.87
CA ASP A 414 3.20 26.18 -1.69
C ASP A 414 1.79 25.69 -1.30
N PHE A 415 0.85 26.63 -1.18
CA PHE A 415 -0.56 26.39 -0.92
C PHE A 415 -1.30 25.97 -2.19
N ASP A 416 -1.04 24.75 -2.66
CA ASP A 416 -1.80 24.15 -3.75
C ASP A 416 -2.88 23.21 -3.18
N PRO A 417 -4.18 23.57 -3.30
CA PRO A 417 -5.30 22.74 -2.85
C PRO A 417 -5.27 21.30 -3.40
N GLU A 418 -4.73 21.11 -4.60
CA GLU A 418 -4.66 19.80 -5.25
C GLU A 418 -3.58 18.92 -4.61
N ILE A 419 -2.41 19.49 -4.32
CA ILE A 419 -1.33 18.79 -3.59
C ILE A 419 -1.79 18.45 -2.18
N GLN A 420 -2.44 19.39 -1.48
CA GLN A 420 -2.99 19.16 -0.15
C GLN A 420 -4.03 18.03 -0.16
N ARG A 421 -4.94 18.05 -1.13
CA ARG A 421 -5.94 16.99 -1.34
C ARG A 421 -5.28 15.63 -1.55
N GLN A 422 -4.28 15.55 -2.43
CA GLN A 422 -3.57 14.30 -2.73
C GLN A 422 -2.82 13.76 -1.50
N ARG A 423 -2.14 14.62 -0.74
CA ARG A 423 -1.41 14.22 0.48
C ARG A 423 -2.37 13.75 1.58
N LEU A 424 -3.50 14.43 1.78
CA LEU A 424 -4.55 13.99 2.70
C LEU A 424 -5.16 12.65 2.26
N GLN A 425 -5.37 12.45 0.95
CA GLN A 425 -5.82 11.17 0.40
C GLN A 425 -4.80 10.05 0.65
N ASN A 426 -3.50 10.33 0.48
CA ASN A 426 -2.44 9.36 0.78
C ASN A 426 -2.44 8.96 2.26
N ILE A 427 -2.62 9.91 3.20
CA ILE A 427 -2.75 9.58 4.64
C ILE A 427 -3.95 8.65 4.87
N ALA A 428 -5.09 8.93 4.23
CA ALA A 428 -6.29 8.10 4.34
C ALA A 428 -6.06 6.68 3.78
N ILE A 429 -5.34 6.54 2.66
CA ILE A 429 -4.98 5.25 2.07
C ILE A 429 -3.97 4.52 2.96
N ASN A 430 -2.93 5.21 3.45
CA ASN A 430 -1.89 4.64 4.29
C ASN A 430 -2.46 4.07 5.59
N LEU A 431 -3.39 4.78 6.24
CA LEU A 431 -4.06 4.25 7.41
C LEU A 431 -4.84 2.97 7.09
N ALA A 432 -5.62 2.99 6.01
CA ALA A 432 -6.42 1.86 5.56
C ALA A 432 -5.56 0.62 5.22
N VAL A 433 -4.48 0.81 4.46
CA VAL A 433 -3.54 -0.27 4.07
C VAL A 433 -2.75 -0.77 5.28
N SER A 434 -2.26 0.12 6.16
CA SER A 434 -1.54 -0.29 7.37
C SER A 434 -2.37 -1.19 8.27
N ILE A 435 -3.65 -0.83 8.48
CA ILE A 435 -4.58 -1.63 9.29
C ILE A 435 -4.89 -2.96 8.58
N THR A 436 -5.11 -2.92 7.27
CA THR A 436 -5.37 -4.13 6.46
C THR A 436 -4.18 -5.10 6.51
N ASN A 437 -2.95 -4.59 6.37
CA ASN A 437 -1.72 -5.38 6.55
C ASN A 437 -1.64 -5.99 7.97
N GLY A 438 -2.10 -5.25 8.97
CA GLY A 438 -2.19 -5.73 10.35
C GLY A 438 -3.18 -6.88 10.56
N TYR A 439 -4.22 -7.01 9.74
CA TYR A 439 -5.14 -8.15 9.79
C TYR A 439 -4.51 -9.45 9.29
N VAL A 440 -3.51 -9.31 8.43
CA VAL A 440 -2.95 -10.36 7.57
C VAL A 440 -1.71 -11.00 8.21
N LEU A 441 -0.95 -10.25 9.01
CA LEU A 441 0.29 -10.73 9.63
C LEU A 441 0.00 -11.72 10.77
N PRO A 442 0.50 -12.97 10.71
CA PRO A 442 0.38 -13.90 11.82
C PRO A 442 1.22 -13.40 13.00
N ARG A 443 0.58 -13.04 14.13
CA ARG A 443 1.31 -12.90 15.40
C ARG A 443 1.49 -14.28 16.02
N MET A 444 2.70 -14.53 16.54
CA MET A 444 3.24 -15.77 17.14
C MET A 444 2.43 -16.43 18.27
N PHE A 445 1.21 -15.98 18.57
CA PHE A 445 0.33 -16.58 19.56
C PHE A 445 -1.07 -16.76 18.95
N SER A 446 -1.24 -17.91 18.29
CA SER A 446 -2.49 -18.67 18.06
C SER A 446 -3.81 -17.88 17.95
N GLY A 447 -4.43 -17.91 16.75
CA GLY A 447 -5.90 -17.77 16.65
C GLY A 447 -6.50 -17.19 15.36
N VAL A 448 -5.71 -16.64 14.43
CA VAL A 448 -6.24 -16.16 13.14
C VAL A 448 -6.28 -17.33 12.16
N TRP A 449 -7.47 -17.78 11.76
CA TRP A 449 -7.64 -18.70 10.63
C TRP A 449 -7.44 -17.93 9.33
N ILE A 450 -6.18 -17.75 8.95
CA ILE A 450 -5.80 -17.26 7.61
C ILE A 450 -6.11 -18.41 6.64
N ALA A 451 -7.01 -18.18 5.68
CA ALA A 451 -7.14 -19.10 4.57
C ALA A 451 -5.96 -18.84 3.63
N VAL A 452 -4.98 -19.76 3.63
CA VAL A 452 -3.95 -19.79 2.59
C VAL A 452 -4.64 -20.29 1.33
N ILE A 453 -4.78 -19.42 0.31
CA ILE A 453 -5.27 -19.87 -0.99
C ILE A 453 -4.13 -20.62 -1.67
N ASP A 454 -4.22 -21.95 -1.63
CA ASP A 454 -3.40 -22.83 -2.45
C ASP A 454 -4.04 -22.91 -3.84
N SER A 455 -3.26 -22.85 -4.91
CA SER A 455 -3.77 -22.91 -6.29
C SER A 455 -4.25 -24.33 -6.62
N THR A 456 -5.41 -24.73 -6.12
CA THR A 456 -6.01 -26.02 -6.44
C THR A 456 -7.46 -25.83 -6.90
N SER A 457 -7.82 -26.62 -7.92
CA SER A 457 -9.16 -26.81 -8.51
C SER A 457 -9.63 -25.81 -9.57
N GLN A 458 -9.39 -26.15 -10.84
CA GLN A 458 -10.48 -26.53 -11.76
C GLN A 458 -9.91 -27.27 -12.98
N TYR A 459 -10.11 -28.60 -13.04
CA TYR A 459 -10.05 -29.39 -14.28
C TYR A 459 -11.48 -29.56 -14.82
N PRO A 460 -11.62 -29.81 -16.13
CA PRO A 460 -12.05 -31.15 -16.52
C PRO A 460 -10.95 -31.87 -17.30
N ASN A 461 -10.79 -33.15 -16.97
CA ASN A 461 -9.83 -34.06 -17.57
C ASN A 461 -10.05 -34.20 -19.08
N HIS A 462 -9.07 -33.78 -19.89
CA HIS A 462 -8.84 -34.41 -21.18
C HIS A 462 -7.52 -35.19 -21.11
N ARG A 463 -7.65 -36.51 -21.04
CA ARG A 463 -6.56 -37.45 -21.34
C ARG A 463 -6.32 -37.41 -22.85
N LEU A 464 -5.05 -37.26 -23.24
CA LEU A 464 -4.50 -37.76 -24.49
C LEU A 464 -3.47 -38.83 -24.15
#